data_AF-A0A950GXS8-F1
#
_entry.id   AF-A0A950GXS8-F1
#
_cell.length_a   1.000
_cell.length_b   1.000
_cell.length_c   1.000
_cell.angle_alpha   90.00
_cell.angle_beta   90.00
_cell.angle_gamma   90.00
#
_symmetry.space_group_name_H-M   'P 1'
#
loop_
_entity.id
_entity.type
_entity.pdbx_description
1 polymer ?
#
loop_
_entity_poly.entity_id
_entity_poly.type
_entity_poly.pdbx_seq_one_letter_code
_entity_poly.pdbx_strand_id
1 'polypeptide(L)'
;MVALGLGRWEVTDHLLDGQWVHVGEPAWDDHLAADLQSAIAVFHGFGARVVLLTMPYVDPTDRQPDGLPWSENLPSRVRAYNALVWQVARAHPGEVRVIDLNRMLSPGGTYTATFDGVDVRYDGIHISQAGGQLLQSRILPEVARIGLEEETAARAHV
;
A
#
# COMPACT_ATOMS: atom_id res chain seq x y z
N MET A 1 -5.34 -15.24 -7.11
CA MET A 1 -4.55 -14.12 -6.55
C MET A 1 -5.47 -13.16 -5.83
N VAL A 2 -4.95 -12.46 -4.82
CA VAL A 2 -5.62 -11.36 -4.12
C VAL A 2 -4.67 -10.16 -4.12
N ALA A 3 -5.18 -8.98 -4.47
CA ALA A 3 -4.46 -7.72 -4.28
C ALA A 3 -4.98 -7.03 -3.02
N LEU A 4 -4.09 -6.68 -2.10
CA LEU A 4 -4.39 -6.01 -0.85
C LEU A 4 -3.80 -4.60 -0.88
N GLY A 5 -4.68 -3.59 -0.87
CA GLY A 5 -4.31 -2.18 -0.76
C GLY A 5 -4.86 -1.61 0.53
N LEU A 6 -3.96 -1.20 1.42
CA LEU A 6 -4.23 -0.52 2.68
C LEU A 6 -3.40 0.78 2.72
N GLY A 7 -3.46 1.53 3.82
CA GLY A 7 -2.56 2.65 4.04
C GLY A 7 -3.15 3.73 4.94
N ARG A 8 -4.22 4.40 4.49
CA ARG A 8 -4.71 5.64 5.14
C ARG A 8 -4.98 5.45 6.64
N TRP A 9 -5.67 4.37 7.01
CA TRP A 9 -6.02 4.09 8.39
C TRP A 9 -4.86 3.44 9.15
N GLU A 10 -4.00 2.70 8.47
CA GLU A 10 -2.80 2.10 9.08
C GLU A 10 -1.77 3.15 9.49
N VAL A 11 -1.83 4.36 8.93
CA VAL A 11 -0.91 5.45 9.24
C VAL A 11 -1.46 6.55 10.15
N THR A 12 -2.71 6.44 10.59
CA THR A 12 -3.21 7.28 11.69
C THR A 12 -2.53 6.90 12.99
N ASP A 13 -2.69 7.73 14.02
CA ASP A 13 -2.30 7.35 15.37
C ASP A 13 -3.32 6.33 15.90
N HIS A 14 -2.83 5.28 16.56
CA HIS A 14 -3.61 4.17 17.11
C HIS A 14 -3.43 4.09 18.61
N LEU A 15 -4.49 3.75 19.33
CA LEU A 15 -4.40 3.49 20.76
C LEU A 15 -4.15 1.99 20.98
N LEU A 16 -2.91 1.63 21.32
CA LEU A 16 -2.49 0.25 21.59
C LEU A 16 -2.02 0.14 23.04
N ASP A 17 -2.63 -0.77 23.82
CA ASP A 17 -2.31 -1.00 25.24
C ASP A 17 -2.29 0.29 26.09
N GLY A 18 -3.18 1.23 25.77
CA GLY A 18 -3.30 2.52 26.46
C GLY A 18 -2.28 3.58 26.04
N GLN A 19 -1.43 3.30 25.05
CA GLN A 19 -0.48 4.24 24.46
C GLN A 19 -0.87 4.61 23.04
N TRP A 20 -0.78 5.89 22.71
CA TRP A 20 -0.86 6.33 21.32
C TRP A 20 0.43 5.94 20.62
N VAL A 21 0.29 5.17 19.54
CA VAL A 21 1.38 4.67 18.71
C VAL A 21 1.08 4.91 17.24
N HIS A 22 2.08 4.80 16.39
CA HIS A 22 1.90 5.00 14.96
C HIS A 22 2.97 4.30 14.11
N VAL A 23 2.77 4.28 12.80
CA VAL A 23 3.76 3.67 11.88
C VAL A 23 5.13 4.34 11.98
N GLY A 24 6.18 3.51 12.01
CA GLY A 24 7.56 3.89 12.32
C GLY A 24 7.93 3.76 13.80
N GLU A 25 6.98 3.41 14.67
CA GLU A 25 7.27 3.03 16.07
C GLU A 25 7.18 1.52 16.22
N PRO A 26 8.12 0.88 16.96
CA PRO A 26 8.20 -0.58 17.03
C PRO A 26 6.89 -1.26 17.46
N ALA A 27 6.18 -0.70 18.44
CA ALA A 27 4.94 -1.31 18.94
C ALA A 27 3.84 -1.40 17.87
N TRP A 28 3.68 -0.36 17.04
CA TRP A 28 2.71 -0.37 15.97
C TRP A 28 3.21 -1.13 14.74
N ASP A 29 4.49 -1.01 14.41
CA ASP A 29 5.08 -1.72 13.28
C ASP A 29 5.01 -3.25 13.48
N ASP A 30 5.28 -3.75 14.70
CA ASP A 30 5.17 -5.17 15.03
C ASP A 30 3.71 -5.65 14.95
N HIS A 31 2.76 -4.86 15.47
CA HIS A 31 1.33 -5.16 15.40
C HIS A 31 0.83 -5.22 13.95
N LEU A 32 1.10 -4.18 13.17
CA LEU A 32 0.67 -4.09 11.77
C LEU A 32 1.32 -5.16 10.90
N ALA A 33 2.60 -5.47 11.13
CA ALA A 33 3.27 -6.57 10.43
C ALA A 33 2.63 -7.93 10.74
N ALA A 34 2.24 -8.17 12.00
CA ALA A 34 1.55 -9.40 12.40
C ALA A 34 0.15 -9.51 11.75
N ASP A 35 -0.58 -8.41 11.65
CA ASP A 35 -1.88 -8.36 10.97
C ASP A 35 -1.75 -8.65 9.47
N LEU A 36 -0.77 -8.02 8.80
CA LEU A 36 -0.50 -8.30 7.38
C LEU A 36 -0.08 -9.76 7.15
N GLN A 37 0.78 -10.32 8.00
CA GLN A 37 1.17 -11.72 7.93
C GLN A 37 -0.03 -12.66 8.15
N SER A 38 -0.92 -12.33 9.08
CA SER A 38 -2.15 -13.09 9.33
C SER A 38 -3.08 -13.05 8.11
N ALA A 39 -3.26 -11.88 7.48
CA ALA A 39 -4.05 -11.76 6.25
C ALA A 39 -3.44 -12.58 5.10
N ILE A 40 -2.11 -12.53 4.93
CA ILE A 40 -1.39 -13.34 3.94
C ILE A 40 -1.62 -14.83 4.18
N ALA A 41 -1.46 -15.30 5.42
CA ALA A 41 -1.66 -16.69 5.79
C ALA A 41 -3.10 -17.16 5.50
N VAL A 42 -4.10 -16.32 5.78
CA VAL A 42 -5.51 -16.61 5.44
C VAL A 42 -5.68 -16.77 3.92
N PHE A 43 -5.19 -15.84 3.11
CA PHE A 43 -5.31 -15.93 1.65
C PHE A 43 -4.58 -17.15 1.08
N HIS A 44 -3.40 -17.46 1.58
CA HIS A 44 -2.66 -18.67 1.20
C HIS A 44 -3.40 -19.95 1.59
N GLY A 45 -4.07 -19.97 2.74
CA GLY A 45 -4.91 -21.09 3.16
C GLY A 45 -6.03 -21.43 2.17
N PHE A 46 -6.47 -20.45 1.37
CA PHE A 46 -7.41 -20.63 0.25
C PHE A 46 -6.73 -20.79 -1.12
N GLY A 47 -5.41 -21.00 -1.15
CA GLY A 47 -4.62 -21.16 -2.37
C GLY A 47 -4.38 -19.87 -3.14
N ALA A 48 -4.70 -18.70 -2.57
CA ALA A 48 -4.51 -17.42 -3.24
C ALA A 48 -3.15 -16.82 -2.90
N ARG A 49 -2.35 -16.52 -3.92
CA ARG A 49 -1.13 -15.70 -3.81
C ARG A 49 -1.48 -14.22 -3.61
N VAL A 50 -0.60 -13.45 -2.99
CA VAL A 50 -0.90 -12.09 -2.53
C VAL A 50 -0.04 -11.05 -3.24
N VAL A 51 -0.66 -9.95 -3.66
CA VAL A 51 0.01 -8.72 -4.10
C VAL A 51 -0.30 -7.62 -3.12
N LEU A 52 0.71 -7.01 -2.51
CA LEU A 52 0.54 -5.81 -1.69
C LEU A 52 0.71 -4.55 -2.56
N LEU A 53 -0.07 -3.52 -2.27
CA LEU A 53 0.05 -2.20 -2.91
C LEU A 53 0.66 -1.20 -1.92
N THR A 54 1.69 -0.45 -2.36
CA THR A 54 2.23 0.65 -1.55
C THR A 54 1.26 1.85 -1.51
N MET A 55 1.24 2.60 -0.41
CA MET A 55 0.41 3.80 -0.26
C MET A 55 1.06 5.00 -0.97
N PRO A 56 0.37 5.72 -1.87
CA PRO A 56 0.83 7.02 -2.40
C PRO A 56 0.90 8.12 -1.34
N TYR A 57 1.69 9.17 -1.61
CA TYR A 57 1.58 10.39 -0.84
C TYR A 57 0.21 11.05 -1.05
N VAL A 58 -0.26 11.74 -0.02
CA VAL A 58 -1.55 12.43 0.03
C VAL A 58 -1.33 13.87 0.45
N ASP A 59 -2.21 14.75 -0.01
CA ASP A 59 -2.24 16.16 0.39
C ASP A 59 -3.68 16.68 0.39
N PRO A 60 -4.53 16.18 1.31
CA PRO A 60 -5.89 16.71 1.46
C PRO A 60 -5.86 18.19 1.77
N THR A 61 -6.92 18.95 1.50
CA THR A 61 -6.95 20.39 1.86
C THR A 61 -7.25 20.62 3.34
N ASP A 62 -7.74 19.62 4.06
CA ASP A 62 -8.00 19.72 5.49
C ASP A 62 -6.71 19.85 6.30
N ARG A 63 -6.74 20.72 7.31
CA ARG A 63 -5.58 21.15 8.10
C ARG A 63 -5.94 21.28 9.57
N GLN A 64 -4.91 21.17 10.40
CA GLN A 64 -5.00 21.52 11.81
C GLN A 64 -5.30 23.03 11.98
N PRO A 65 -5.75 23.49 13.16
CA PRO A 65 -6.04 24.90 13.41
C PRO A 65 -4.85 25.86 13.18
N ASP A 66 -3.62 25.34 13.27
CA ASP A 66 -2.38 26.08 13.01
C ASP A 66 -1.94 26.05 11.54
N GLY A 67 -2.72 25.40 10.67
CA GLY A 67 -2.45 25.28 9.24
C GLY A 67 -1.50 24.14 8.86
N LEU A 68 -1.00 23.34 9.83
CA LEU A 68 -0.16 22.19 9.54
C LEU A 68 -1.00 20.99 9.03
N PRO A 69 -0.42 20.09 8.23
CA PRO A 69 -1.05 18.81 7.91
C PRO A 69 -1.30 17.99 9.18
N TRP A 70 -2.40 17.24 9.21
CA TRP A 70 -2.58 16.19 10.22
C TRP A 70 -1.45 15.14 10.14
N SER A 71 -1.15 14.46 11.25
CA SER A 71 0.01 13.58 11.36
C SER A 71 -0.01 12.46 10.30
N GLU A 72 -1.18 11.89 10.01
CA GLU A 72 -1.39 10.85 9.00
C GLU A 72 -1.14 11.32 7.55
N ASN A 73 -1.10 12.64 7.32
CA ASN A 73 -0.78 13.23 6.02
C ASN A 73 0.71 13.50 5.83
N LEU A 74 1.54 13.28 6.87
CA LEU A 74 2.96 13.56 6.78
C LEU A 74 3.66 12.57 5.84
N PRO A 75 4.58 13.02 4.97
CA PRO A 75 5.36 12.13 4.12
C PRO A 75 6.13 11.04 4.88
N SER A 76 6.51 11.28 6.14
CA SER A 76 7.15 10.28 7.01
C SER A 76 6.27 9.05 7.25
N ARG A 77 4.95 9.24 7.45
CA ARG A 77 3.98 8.18 7.64
C ARG A 77 3.92 7.23 6.44
N VAL A 78 3.81 7.80 5.25
CA VAL A 78 3.78 7.06 3.99
C VAL A 78 5.07 6.28 3.78
N ARG A 79 6.24 6.89 4.08
CA ARG A 79 7.54 6.19 3.97
C ARG A 79 7.64 5.02 4.94
N ALA A 80 7.26 5.22 6.20
CA ALA A 80 7.32 4.17 7.22
C ALA A 80 6.40 3.00 6.86
N TYR A 81 5.16 3.29 6.46
CA TYR A 81 4.21 2.28 6.01
C TYR A 81 4.71 1.50 4.78
N ASN A 82 5.20 2.20 3.76
CA ASN A 82 5.71 1.52 2.57
C ASN A 82 6.95 0.68 2.86
N ALA A 83 7.83 1.13 3.77
CA ALA A 83 8.96 0.33 4.22
C ALA A 83 8.50 -0.97 4.90
N LEU A 84 7.47 -0.91 5.74
CA LEU A 84 6.87 -2.07 6.38
C LEU A 84 6.21 -3.02 5.37
N VAL A 85 5.49 -2.51 4.38
CA VAL A 85 4.94 -3.33 3.27
C VAL A 85 6.03 -4.10 2.53
N TRP A 86 7.14 -3.42 2.19
CA TRP A 86 8.28 -4.07 1.55
C TRP A 86 8.97 -5.09 2.47
N GLN A 87 9.06 -4.81 3.77
CA GLN A 87 9.61 -5.74 4.76
C GLN A 87 8.76 -7.02 4.83
N VAL A 88 7.44 -6.89 4.96
CA VAL A 88 6.53 -8.04 5.01
C VAL A 88 6.63 -8.85 3.72
N ALA A 89 6.62 -8.21 2.55
CA ALA A 89 6.77 -8.94 1.29
C ALA A 89 8.09 -9.72 1.18
N ARG A 90 9.20 -9.17 1.68
CA ARG A 90 10.51 -9.85 1.72
C ARG A 90 10.54 -11.05 2.65
N ALA A 91 9.70 -11.08 3.68
CA ALA A 91 9.55 -12.23 4.58
C ALA A 91 8.81 -13.42 3.94
N HIS A 92 8.11 -13.20 2.81
CA HIS A 92 7.34 -14.21 2.08
C HIS A 92 7.81 -14.35 0.61
N PRO A 93 9.08 -14.73 0.38
CA PRO A 93 9.62 -14.83 -0.97
C PRO A 93 8.85 -15.86 -1.81
N GLY A 94 8.44 -15.47 -3.02
CA GLY A 94 7.69 -16.34 -3.94
C GLY A 94 6.20 -16.48 -3.65
N GLU A 95 5.73 -15.90 -2.54
CA GLU A 95 4.34 -15.97 -2.07
C GLU A 95 3.64 -14.62 -2.08
N VAL A 96 4.42 -13.57 -1.85
CA VAL A 96 3.97 -12.18 -1.83
C VAL A 96 4.78 -11.39 -2.84
N ARG A 97 4.09 -10.58 -3.64
CA ARG A 97 4.68 -9.56 -4.50
C ARG A 97 4.20 -8.18 -4.07
N VAL A 98 4.90 -7.13 -4.51
CA VAL A 98 4.50 -5.75 -4.28
C VAL A 98 4.35 -5.04 -5.62
N ILE A 99 3.24 -4.35 -5.81
CA ILE A 99 3.09 -3.35 -6.86
C ILE A 99 3.29 -1.97 -6.23
N ASP A 100 4.27 -1.23 -6.74
CA ASP A 100 4.63 0.08 -6.24
C ASP A 100 3.68 1.17 -6.74
N LEU A 101 2.46 1.17 -6.21
CA LEU A 101 1.43 2.17 -6.49
C LEU A 101 1.87 3.58 -6.06
N ASN A 102 2.69 3.70 -5.00
CA ASN A 102 3.31 4.96 -4.60
C ASN A 102 4.11 5.57 -5.75
N ARG A 103 4.99 4.81 -6.40
CA ARG A 103 5.78 5.32 -7.53
C ARG A 103 4.93 5.80 -8.71
N MET A 104 3.78 5.17 -8.95
CA MET A 104 2.87 5.58 -10.03
C MET A 104 2.13 6.89 -9.70
N LEU A 105 1.68 7.05 -8.46
CA LEU A 105 0.82 8.17 -8.03
C LEU A 105 1.56 9.22 -7.20
N SER A 106 2.88 9.12 -7.12
CA SER A 106 3.76 10.06 -6.43
C SER A 106 5.15 10.08 -7.06
N PRO A 107 5.24 10.34 -8.38
CA PRO A 107 6.52 10.37 -9.07
C PRO A 107 7.44 11.44 -8.42
N GLY A 108 8.70 11.07 -8.16
CA GLY A 108 9.65 11.96 -7.48
C GLY A 108 9.55 11.97 -5.95
N GLY A 109 8.67 11.14 -5.36
CA GLY A 109 8.55 11.03 -3.91
C GLY A 109 7.71 12.13 -3.25
N THR A 110 6.83 12.76 -4.02
CA THR A 110 5.91 13.81 -3.55
C THR A 110 4.49 13.54 -4.04
N TYR A 111 3.50 14.12 -3.36
CA TYR A 111 2.12 14.12 -3.84
C TYR A 111 2.02 14.70 -5.26
N THR A 112 1.09 14.15 -6.05
CA THR A 112 0.65 14.77 -7.30
C THR A 112 -0.86 14.66 -7.46
N ALA A 113 -1.48 15.71 -7.99
CA ALA A 113 -2.87 15.67 -8.43
C ALA A 113 -3.01 15.09 -9.85
N THR A 114 -1.93 15.06 -10.63
CA THR A 114 -1.93 14.64 -12.03
C THR A 114 -0.87 13.59 -12.34
N PHE A 115 -1.17 12.68 -13.27
CA PHE A 115 -0.22 11.67 -13.75
C PHE A 115 -0.54 11.32 -15.20
N ASP A 116 0.48 11.25 -16.07
CA ASP A 116 0.32 11.08 -17.53
C ASP A 116 -0.74 12.02 -18.16
N GLY A 117 -0.84 13.27 -17.65
CA GLY A 117 -1.81 14.27 -18.13
C GLY A 117 -3.26 14.06 -17.65
N VAL A 118 -3.49 13.11 -16.75
CA VAL A 118 -4.81 12.81 -16.16
C VAL A 118 -4.88 13.37 -14.74
N ASP A 119 -5.99 14.00 -14.36
CA ASP A 119 -6.30 14.34 -12.97
C ASP A 119 -6.59 13.05 -12.19
N VAL A 120 -5.63 12.60 -11.39
CA VAL A 120 -5.70 11.32 -10.65
C VAL A 120 -6.17 11.47 -9.21
N ARG A 121 -6.44 12.70 -8.76
CA ARG A 121 -6.97 13.03 -7.43
C ARG A 121 -8.07 14.07 -7.55
N TYR A 122 -9.05 14.03 -6.66
CA TYR A 122 -10.09 15.07 -6.58
C TYR A 122 -10.16 15.79 -5.23
N ASP A 123 -9.58 15.22 -4.17
CA ASP A 123 -9.61 15.79 -2.82
C ASP A 123 -8.26 15.66 -2.07
N GLY A 124 -7.18 15.36 -2.80
CA GLY A 124 -5.86 15.15 -2.21
C GLY A 124 -5.61 13.75 -1.64
N ILE A 125 -6.63 12.89 -1.56
CA ILE A 125 -6.51 11.52 -1.04
C ILE A 125 -6.94 10.50 -2.10
N HIS A 126 -8.19 10.60 -2.55
CA HIS A 126 -8.84 9.55 -3.32
C HIS A 126 -8.47 9.59 -4.79
N ILE A 127 -8.28 8.39 -5.36
CA ILE A 127 -8.05 8.21 -6.78
C ILE A 127 -9.34 8.59 -7.52
N SER A 128 -9.24 9.49 -8.50
CA SER A 128 -10.38 9.86 -9.35
C SER A 128 -10.81 8.68 -10.24
N GLN A 129 -12.01 8.74 -10.83
CA GLN A 129 -12.44 7.72 -11.78
C GLN A 129 -11.47 7.59 -12.98
N ALA A 130 -11.02 8.72 -13.53
CA ALA A 130 -10.06 8.75 -14.64
C ALA A 130 -8.69 8.19 -14.21
N GLY A 131 -8.24 8.52 -12.99
CA GLY A 131 -7.04 7.94 -12.40
C GLY A 131 -7.16 6.43 -12.21
N GLY A 132 -8.32 5.93 -11.78
CA GLY A 132 -8.61 4.50 -11.68
C GLY A 132 -8.51 3.79 -13.04
N GLN A 133 -9.09 4.37 -14.09
CA GLN A 133 -9.00 3.84 -15.47
C GLN A 133 -7.55 3.82 -15.98
N LEU A 134 -6.79 4.89 -15.72
CA LEU A 134 -5.37 4.95 -16.04
C LEU A 134 -4.59 3.84 -15.33
N LEU A 135 -4.75 3.72 -14.01
CA LEU A 135 -4.06 2.72 -13.20
C LEU A 135 -4.47 1.29 -13.54
N GLN A 136 -5.73 1.05 -13.90
CA GLN A 136 -6.20 -0.25 -14.35
C GLN A 136 -5.30 -0.78 -15.49
N SER A 137 -4.96 0.07 -16.46
CA SER A 137 -4.09 -0.29 -17.59
C SER A 137 -2.64 -0.60 -17.21
N ARG A 138 -2.20 -0.17 -16.01
CA ARG A 138 -0.83 -0.38 -15.49
C ARG A 138 -0.76 -1.54 -14.51
N ILE A 139 -1.77 -1.70 -13.66
CA ILE A 139 -1.78 -2.66 -12.54
C ILE A 139 -2.30 -4.02 -12.98
N LEU A 140 -3.42 -4.09 -13.73
CA LEU A 140 -4.01 -5.39 -14.06
C LEU A 140 -3.09 -6.29 -14.89
N PRO A 141 -2.35 -5.79 -15.90
CA PRO A 141 -1.40 -6.63 -16.63
C PRO A 141 -0.29 -7.18 -15.72
N GLU A 142 0.16 -6.40 -14.75
CA GLU A 142 1.20 -6.82 -13.81
C GLU A 142 0.69 -7.89 -12.85
N VAL A 143 -0.53 -7.73 -12.31
CA VAL A 143 -1.18 -8.77 -11.49
C VAL A 143 -1.36 -10.05 -12.31
N ALA A 144 -1.81 -9.95 -13.57
CA ALA A 144 -1.95 -11.11 -14.45
C ALA A 144 -0.61 -11.81 -14.73
N ARG A 145 0.45 -11.03 -15.00
CA ARG A 145 1.81 -11.55 -15.21
C ARG A 145 2.30 -12.31 -13.98
N ILE A 146 2.16 -11.74 -12.79
CA ILE A 146 2.54 -12.39 -11.53
C ILE A 146 1.79 -13.71 -11.36
N GLY A 147 0.47 -13.71 -11.60
CA GLY A 147 -0.34 -14.93 -11.47
C GLY A 147 0.09 -16.04 -12.42
N LEU A 148 0.42 -15.69 -13.68
CA LEU A 148 0.91 -16.66 -14.67
C LEU A 148 2.31 -17.21 -14.32
N GLU A 149 3.19 -16.36 -13.80
CA GLU A 149 4.52 -16.78 -13.33
C GLU A 149 4.43 -17.77 -12.18
N GLU A 150 3.51 -17.53 -11.24
CA GLU A 150 3.28 -18.41 -10.09
C GLU A 150 2.64 -19.73 -10.51
N GLU A 151 1.68 -19.72 -11.44
CA GLU A 151 1.10 -20.95 -11.98
C GLU A 151 2.16 -21.80 -12.70
N THR A 152 3.02 -21.16 -13.49
CA THR A 152 4.11 -21.84 -14.19
C THR A 152 5.11 -22.44 -13.21
N ALA A 153 5.49 -21.69 -12.17
CA ALA A 153 6.38 -22.18 -11.12
C ALA A 153 5.78 -23.37 -10.36
N ALA A 154 4.49 -23.33 -10.02
CA ALA A 154 3.81 -24.43 -9.35
C ALA A 154 3.82 -25.71 -10.19
N ARG A 155 3.58 -25.61 -11.50
CA ARG A 155 3.59 -26.76 -12.42
C ARG A 155 4.97 -27.37 -12.62
N ALA A 156 6.06 -26.59 -12.49
CA ALA A 156 7.42 -27.09 -12.63
C ALA A 156 7.93 -27.91 -11.44
N HIS A 157 7.21 -27.88 -10.31
CA HIS A 157 7.55 -28.61 -9.08
C HIS A 157 6.67 -29.86 -8.86
N VAL A 158 5.87 -30.25 -9.86
CA VAL A 158 5.06 -31.48 -9.92
C VAL A 158 5.69 -32.43 -10.93
#